data_AF-A0A8T4G194-F1
#
_entry.id   AF-A0A8T4G194-F1
#
_cell.length_a   1.000
_cell.length_b   1.000
_cell.length_c   1.000
_cell.angle_alpha   90.00
_cell.angle_beta   90.00
_cell.angle_gamma   90.00
#
_symmetry.space_group_name_H-M   'P 1'
#
loop_
_entity.id
_entity.type
_entity.pdbx_description
1 polymer ?
#
loop_
_entity_poly.entity_id
_entity_poly.type
_entity_poly.pdbx_seq_one_letter_code
_entity_poly.pdbx_strand_id
1 'polypeptide(L)'
;MATFKLVISDPESGIAKQVEISGAEAEKLIGKKIGDQIPAKELGLDLSAIFGKEIPADAKLLIRGGTDKDGFPMRPDVHGPRRVKILLSKGPGFRPKEKGERRKKTVRGNTISPDIAQINVKIIY
;
A
#
# COMPACT_ATOMS: atom_id res chain seq x y z
N MET A 1 17.74 7.45 -1.78
CA MET A 1 16.45 7.93 -2.31
C MET A 1 15.47 6.78 -2.20
N ALA A 2 14.28 7.00 -1.63
CA ALA A 2 13.24 5.99 -1.57
C ALA A 2 12.58 5.88 -2.95
N THR A 3 12.65 4.69 -3.55
CA THR A 3 11.92 4.34 -4.78
C THR A 3 10.77 3.44 -4.37
N PHE A 4 9.53 3.85 -4.63
CA PHE A 4 8.36 3.05 -4.33
C PHE A 4 7.73 2.52 -5.62
N LYS A 5 7.40 1.24 -5.63
CA LYS A 5 6.51 0.65 -6.63
C LYS A 5 5.08 0.85 -6.19
N LEU A 6 4.32 1.61 -6.96
CA LEU A 6 2.95 1.95 -6.65
C LEU A 6 2.02 1.15 -7.55
N VAL A 7 1.29 0.20 -6.96
CA VAL A 7 0.29 -0.60 -7.67
C VAL A 7 -1.06 0.06 -7.48
N ILE A 8 -1.56 0.64 -8.57
CA ILE A 8 -2.84 1.34 -8.63
C ILE A 8 -3.86 0.35 -9.17
N SER A 9 -4.98 0.18 -8.46
CA SER A 9 -6.08 -0.67 -8.89
C SER A 9 -7.34 0.16 -9.12
N ASP A 10 -7.91 0.04 -10.31
CA ASP A 10 -9.20 0.61 -10.67
C ASP A 10 -10.31 -0.44 -10.40
N PRO A 11 -11.26 -0.17 -9.48
CA PRO A 11 -12.35 -1.08 -9.19
C PRO A 11 -13.39 -1.23 -10.31
N GLU A 12 -13.55 -0.25 -11.20
CA GLU A 12 -14.57 -0.31 -12.25
C GLU A 12 -14.09 -1.11 -13.46
N SER A 13 -12.85 -0.87 -13.89
CA SER A 13 -12.25 -1.64 -14.98
C SER A 13 -11.67 -2.99 -14.53
N GLY A 14 -11.42 -3.17 -13.24
CA GLY A 14 -10.77 -4.37 -12.70
C GLY A 14 -9.29 -4.48 -13.10
N ILE A 15 -8.69 -3.41 -13.62
CA ILE A 15 -7.30 -3.39 -14.08
C ILE A 15 -6.41 -2.84 -12.96
N ALA A 16 -5.23 -3.46 -12.79
CA ALA A 16 -4.17 -2.93 -11.95
C ALA A 16 -2.94 -2.62 -12.80
N LYS A 17 -2.34 -1.45 -12.56
CA LYS A 17 -1.10 -1.00 -13.22
C LYS A 17 -0.08 -0.58 -12.18
N GLN A 18 1.18 -0.91 -12.45
CA GLN A 18 2.30 -0.56 -11.60
C GLN A 18 3.00 0.67 -12.16
N VAL A 19 3.29 1.64 -11.29
CA VAL A 19 4.07 2.84 -11.60
C VAL A 19 5.22 2.94 -10.61
N GLU A 20 6.38 3.36 -11.07
CA GLU A 20 7.53 3.61 -10.21
C GLU A 20 7.59 5.10 -9.87
N ILE A 21 7.65 5.41 -8.57
CA ILE A 21 7.72 6.77 -8.06
C ILE A 21 9.04 6.95 -7.32
N SER A 22 9.69 8.08 -7.57
CA SER A 22 10.98 8.43 -6.95
C SER A 22 10.99 9.86 -6.42
N GLY A 23 11.86 10.14 -5.45
CA GLY A 23 12.13 11.50 -4.98
C GLY A 23 10.97 12.16 -4.21
N ALA A 24 10.61 13.39 -4.62
CA ALA A 24 9.71 14.28 -3.87
C ALA A 24 8.28 13.73 -3.70
N GLU A 25 7.78 12.95 -4.67
CA GLU A 25 6.45 12.34 -4.59
C GLU A 25 6.43 11.16 -3.60
N ALA A 26 7.53 10.41 -3.53
CA ALA A 26 7.72 9.34 -2.56
C ALA A 26 7.76 9.86 -1.13
N GLU A 27 8.37 11.02 -0.90
CA GLU A 27 8.45 11.64 0.43
C GLU A 27 7.09 12.04 0.98
N LYS A 28 6.15 12.49 0.12
CA LYS A 28 4.77 12.81 0.51
C LYS A 28 3.95 11.59 0.99
N LEU A 29 4.37 10.38 0.62
CA LEU A 29 3.72 9.14 1.06
C LEU A 29 4.21 8.67 2.44
N ILE A 30 5.40 9.11 2.85
CA ILE A 30 5.98 8.72 4.14
C ILE A 30 5.15 9.33 5.27
N GLY A 31 4.84 8.53 6.30
CA GLY A 31 4.04 8.95 7.44
C GLY A 31 2.53 8.77 7.27
N LYS A 32 2.02 8.55 6.05
CA LYS A 32 0.62 8.20 5.83
C LYS A 32 0.31 6.77 6.29
N LYS A 33 -0.94 6.51 6.65
CA LYS A 33 -1.40 5.21 7.16
C LYS A 33 -2.20 4.45 6.10
N ILE A 34 -2.26 3.13 6.27
CA ILE A 34 -3.22 2.30 5.52
C ILE A 34 -4.64 2.74 5.88
N GLY A 35 -5.45 2.99 4.85
CA GLY A 35 -6.81 3.52 4.97
C GLY A 35 -6.92 5.02 4.67
N ASP A 36 -5.79 5.74 4.65
CA ASP A 36 -5.81 7.17 4.31
C ASP A 36 -6.11 7.38 2.83
N GLN A 37 -6.83 8.46 2.55
CA GLN A 37 -7.16 8.93 1.21
C GLN A 37 -6.19 10.04 0.80
N ILE A 38 -5.65 9.92 -0.41
CA ILE A 38 -4.70 10.87 -0.97
C ILE A 38 -5.28 11.38 -2.28
N PRO A 39 -5.40 12.70 -2.50
CA PRO A 39 -5.82 13.21 -3.80
C PRO A 39 -4.76 12.87 -4.85
N ALA A 40 -5.17 12.33 -6.00
CA ALA A 40 -4.25 11.93 -7.07
C ALA A 40 -3.39 13.11 -7.57
N LYS A 41 -3.92 14.34 -7.51
CA LYS A 41 -3.21 15.58 -7.88
C LYS A 41 -1.90 15.79 -7.10
N GLU A 42 -1.81 15.33 -5.85
CA GLU A 42 -0.62 15.53 -5.02
C GLU A 42 0.57 14.64 -5.42
N LEU A 43 0.27 13.52 -6.07
CA LEU A 43 1.23 12.49 -6.46
C LEU A 43 1.78 12.70 -7.87
N GLY A 44 1.37 13.76 -8.59
CA GLY A 44 1.88 14.05 -9.94
C GLY A 44 1.55 12.98 -10.98
N LEU A 45 0.65 12.05 -10.66
CA LEU A 45 0.30 10.94 -11.53
C LEU A 45 -0.83 11.33 -12.47
N ASP A 46 -0.53 11.41 -13.76
CA ASP A 46 -1.54 11.46 -14.82
C ASP A 46 -2.25 10.10 -14.92
N LEU A 47 -3.23 9.90 -14.04
CA LEU A 47 -4.04 8.67 -14.00
C LEU A 47 -4.70 8.37 -15.35
N SER A 48 -5.01 9.41 -16.13
CA SER A 48 -5.54 9.35 -17.49
C SER A 48 -4.57 8.71 -18.49
N ALA A 49 -3.28 9.06 -18.45
CA ALA A 49 -2.26 8.47 -19.30
C ALA A 49 -1.93 7.03 -18.89
N ILE A 50 -1.96 6.75 -17.58
CA ILE A 50 -1.63 5.43 -17.05
C ILE A 50 -2.75 4.43 -17.34
N PHE A 51 -4.02 4.77 -17.12
CA PHE A 51 -5.13 3.84 -17.29
C PHE A 51 -5.79 3.88 -18.67
N GLY A 52 -5.55 4.92 -19.47
CA GLY A 52 -6.16 5.06 -20.80
C GLY A 52 -7.67 5.34 -20.75
N LYS A 53 -8.16 5.78 -19.60
CA LYS A 53 -9.54 6.22 -19.35
C LYS A 53 -9.51 7.55 -18.63
N GLU A 54 -10.48 8.41 -18.91
CA GLU A 54 -10.70 9.67 -18.20
C GLU A 54 -11.07 9.37 -16.74
N ILE A 55 -10.06 9.19 -15.90
CA ILE A 55 -10.26 9.18 -14.47
C ILE A 55 -10.44 10.65 -14.06
N PRO A 56 -11.56 11.01 -13.40
CA PRO A 56 -11.85 12.39 -13.03
C PRO A 56 -10.70 12.96 -12.19
N ALA A 57 -10.37 14.23 -12.43
CA ALA A 57 -9.25 14.92 -11.79
C ALA A 57 -9.33 14.90 -10.25
N ASP A 58 -10.51 14.69 -9.68
CA ASP A 58 -10.77 14.64 -8.24
C ASP A 58 -10.69 13.24 -7.63
N ALA A 59 -10.25 12.23 -8.39
CA ALA A 59 -10.08 10.87 -7.92
C ALA A 59 -9.13 10.81 -6.71
N LYS A 60 -9.56 10.09 -5.68
CA LYS A 60 -8.80 9.84 -4.46
C LYS A 60 -8.19 8.46 -4.52
N LEU A 61 -6.94 8.35 -4.08
CA LEU A 61 -6.24 7.09 -3.92
C LEU A 61 -6.31 6.68 -2.45
N LEU A 62 -6.93 5.54 -2.17
CA LEU A 62 -6.95 4.95 -0.85
C LEU A 62 -5.80 3.95 -0.71
N ILE A 63 -4.95 4.13 0.30
CA ILE A 63 -3.90 3.18 0.63
C ILE A 63 -4.54 1.90 1.17
N ARG A 64 -4.42 0.80 0.42
CA ARG A 64 -4.92 -0.52 0.81
C ARG A 64 -3.90 -1.33 1.60
N GLY A 65 -2.61 -1.12 1.35
CA GLY A 65 -1.53 -1.85 2.02
C GLY A 65 -0.19 -1.65 1.32
N GLY A 66 0.77 -2.52 1.66
CA GLY A 66 2.09 -2.50 1.07
C GLY A 66 2.95 -3.65 1.54
N THR A 67 4.14 -3.74 0.97
CA THR A 67 5.16 -4.74 1.33
C THR A 67 6.50 -4.06 1.61
N ASP A 68 7.15 -4.54 2.66
CA ASP A 68 8.51 -4.18 3.02
C ASP A 68 9.53 -4.74 2.01
N LYS A 69 10.75 -4.22 1.99
CA LYS A 69 11.88 -4.69 1.18
C LYS A 69 12.14 -6.20 1.32
N ASP A 70 11.95 -6.73 2.53
CA ASP A 70 12.13 -8.17 2.82
C ASP A 70 10.84 -9.00 2.58
N GLY A 71 9.82 -8.41 1.96
CA GLY A 71 8.56 -9.08 1.63
C GLY A 71 7.57 -9.20 2.79
N PHE A 72 7.81 -8.53 3.92
CA PHE A 72 6.84 -8.51 5.01
C PHE A 72 5.62 -7.65 4.65
N PRO A 73 4.40 -8.19 4.74
CA PRO A 73 3.21 -7.41 4.46
C PRO A 73 2.93 -6.42 5.58
N MET A 74 2.41 -5.26 5.21
CA MET A 74 1.86 -4.31 6.17
C MET A 74 0.52 -4.80 6.73
N ARG A 75 0.25 -4.50 8.00
CA ARG A 75 -0.99 -4.85 8.68
C ARG A 75 -1.66 -3.58 9.25
N PRO A 76 -2.95 -3.31 8.92
CA PRO A 76 -3.64 -2.10 9.38
C PRO A 76 -3.71 -1.95 10.91
N ASP A 77 -3.88 -3.08 11.61
CA ASP A 77 -4.03 -3.15 13.07
C ASP A 77 -2.75 -2.78 13.84
N VAL A 78 -1.58 -2.89 13.19
CA VAL A 78 -0.29 -2.67 13.84
C VAL A 78 0.11 -1.21 13.64
N HIS A 79 0.15 -0.45 14.73
CA HIS A 79 0.57 0.95 14.66
C HIS A 79 2.08 1.12 14.50
N GLY A 80 2.44 2.15 13.75
CA GLY A 80 3.81 2.62 13.62
C GLY A 80 4.51 2.13 12.34
N PRO A 81 5.72 2.66 12.08
CA PRO A 81 6.45 2.36 10.85
C PRO A 81 7.34 1.12 10.96
N ARG A 82 7.50 0.51 12.15
CA ARG A 82 8.49 -0.56 12.40
C ARG A 82 7.94 -1.96 12.10
N ARG A 83 8.85 -2.94 12.05
CA ARG A 83 8.49 -4.36 12.06
C ARG A 83 8.19 -4.83 13.47
N VAL A 84 7.17 -5.66 13.61
CA VAL A 84 6.79 -6.29 14.88
C VAL A 84 6.57 -7.77 14.70
N LYS A 85 6.85 -8.55 15.74
CA LYS A 85 6.60 -10.00 15.76
C LYS A 85 5.42 -10.29 16.67
N ILE A 86 4.29 -10.69 16.08
CA ILE A 86 3.03 -10.91 16.78
C ILE A 86 2.51 -12.33 16.55
N LEU A 87 1.77 -12.86 17.52
CA LEU A 87 1.13 -14.17 17.42
C LEU A 87 -0.14 -14.05 16.56
N LEU A 88 -0.11 -14.59 15.35
CA LEU A 88 -1.22 -14.52 14.41
C LEU A 88 -2.00 -15.83 14.38
N SER A 89 -3.32 -15.71 14.37
CA SER A 89 -4.27 -16.80 14.08
C SER A 89 -4.82 -16.74 12.65
N LYS A 90 -4.87 -15.54 12.06
CA LYS A 90 -5.40 -15.28 10.71
C LYS A 90 -4.59 -14.19 10.01
N GLY A 91 -4.74 -14.13 8.69
CA GLY A 91 -4.17 -13.08 7.85
C GLY A 91 -4.73 -11.69 8.18
N PRO A 92 -4.13 -10.62 7.62
CA PRO A 92 -2.99 -10.61 6.69
C PRO A 92 -1.65 -10.99 7.35
N GLY A 93 -0.73 -11.55 6.57
CA GLY A 93 0.60 -12.00 7.02
C GLY A 93 0.69 -13.45 7.53
N PHE A 94 -0.43 -14.14 7.63
CA PHE A 94 -0.48 -15.56 7.99
C PHE A 94 -1.64 -16.26 7.29
N ARG A 95 -1.39 -17.43 6.71
CA ARG A 95 -2.40 -18.32 6.13
C ARG A 95 -2.34 -19.63 6.92
N PRO A 96 -3.20 -19.82 7.94
CA PRO A 96 -3.23 -21.08 8.71
C PRO A 96 -3.63 -22.23 7.78
N LYS A 97 -3.00 -23.38 7.95
CA LYS A 97 -3.38 -24.62 7.23
C LYS A 97 -4.35 -25.46 8.05
N GLU A 98 -4.24 -25.37 9.37
CA GLU A 98 -5.06 -26.15 10.30
C GLU A 98 -5.96 -25.25 11.14
N LYS A 99 -7.11 -25.81 11.56
CA LYS A 99 -8.05 -25.10 12.43
C LYS A 99 -7.41 -24.87 13.80
N GLY A 100 -7.31 -23.60 14.20
CA GLY A 100 -6.72 -23.21 15.48
C GLY A 100 -5.20 -23.01 15.45
N GLU A 101 -4.55 -23.14 14.29
CA GLU A 101 -3.12 -22.86 14.15
C GLU A 101 -2.81 -21.40 14.50
N ARG A 102 -1.82 -21.19 15.37
CA ARG A 102 -1.31 -19.86 15.71
C ARG A 102 0.20 -19.85 15.57
N ARG A 103 0.75 -18.81 14.94
CA ARG A 103 2.19 -18.70 14.74
C ARG A 103 2.68 -17.27 14.98
N LYS A 104 3.80 -17.12 15.70
CA LYS A 104 4.50 -15.84 15.80
C LYS A 104 5.12 -15.52 14.43
N LYS A 105 4.64 -14.45 13.80
CA LYS A 105 5.09 -13.97 12.49
C LYS A 105 5.50 -12.51 12.59
N THR A 106 6.47 -12.12 11.78
CA THR A 106 6.90 -10.74 11.63
C THR A 106 6.04 -10.06 10.58
N VAL A 107 5.51 -8.88 10.89
CA VAL A 107 4.72 -8.04 10.00
C VAL A 107 5.20 -6.60 10.08
N ARG A 108 4.93 -5.81 9.04
CA ARG A 108 5.19 -4.36 9.04
C ARG A 108 3.98 -3.62 9.59
N GLY A 109 4.20 -2.54 10.33
CA GLY A 109 3.12 -1.68 10.79
C GLY A 109 2.41 -0.93 9.66
N ASN A 110 1.38 -0.18 10.04
CA ASN A 110 0.44 0.45 9.13
C ASN A 110 0.91 1.79 8.57
N THR A 111 2.01 2.34 9.09
CA THR A 111 2.54 3.64 8.70
C THR A 111 3.62 3.47 7.63
N ILE A 112 3.52 4.23 6.55
CA ILE A 112 4.47 4.16 5.43
C ILE A 112 5.82 4.73 5.86
N SER A 113 6.89 4.04 5.50
CA SER A 113 8.28 4.39 5.82
C SER A 113 9.20 4.12 4.63
N PRO A 114 10.40 4.71 4.58
CA PRO A 114 11.35 4.55 3.48
C PRO A 114 11.74 3.09 3.17
N ASP A 115 11.60 2.18 4.13
CA ASP A 115 11.96 0.76 3.96
C ASP A 115 10.93 -0.03 3.14
N ILE A 116 9.79 0.57 2.83
CA ILE A 116 8.73 -0.08 2.02
C ILE A 116 9.20 -0.15 0.57
N ALA A 117 8.97 -1.29 -0.08
CA ALA A 117 9.29 -1.47 -1.48
C ALA A 117 8.08 -1.18 -2.39
N GLN A 118 6.89 -1.62 -1.97
CA GLN A 118 5.68 -1.50 -2.76
C GLN A 118 4.51 -1.00 -1.91
N ILE A 119 3.69 -0.13 -2.50
CA ILE A 119 2.46 0.39 -1.92
C ILE A 119 1.31 0.04 -2.87
N ASN A 120 0.23 -0.50 -2.30
CA ASN A 120 -0.99 -0.82 -3.03
C ASN A 120 -2.04 0.23 -2.75
N VAL A 121 -2.55 0.87 -3.80
CA VAL A 121 -3.61 1.88 -3.72
C VAL A 121 -4.81 1.48 -4.57
N LYS A 122 -5.98 1.89 -4.10
CA LYS A 122 -7.25 1.72 -4.79
C LYS A 122 -7.77 3.09 -5.21
N ILE A 123 -8.23 3.20 -6.45
CA ILE A 123 -8.94 4.40 -6.92
C ILE A 123 -10.33 4.45 -6.29
N ILE A 124 -10.67 5.61 -5.74
CA ILE A 124 -12.00 6.00 -5.29
C ILE A 124 -12.40 7.20 -6.13
N TYR A 125 -13.51 7.04 -6.84
CA TYR A 125 -14.18 8.10 -7.59
C TYR A 125 -14.96 9.02 -6.64
#